data_AF-X1KD83-F1
#
_entry.id   AF-X1KD83-F1
#
_cell.length_a   1.000
_cell.length_b   1.000
_cell.length_c   1.000
_cell.angle_alpha   90.00
_cell.angle_beta   90.00
_cell.angle_gamma   90.00
#
_symmetry.space_group_name_H-M   'P 1'
#
loop_
_entity.id
_entity.type
_entity.pdbx_description
1 polymer ?
#
loop_
_entity_poly.entity_id
_entity_poly.type
_entity_poly.pdbx_seq_one_letter_code
_entity_poly.pdbx_strand_id
1 'polypeptide(L)'
;MVTSKAVDGVDFTIRKGETLGMVGESGCGKSVSALSVLRLIQEPPGKIVSGEIWFKGEELLKKRPEEMRKIRGNDVSMIFQEPMTSLNPVYTIGEQISEAIVL
;
A
#
# COMPACT_ATOMS: atom_id res chain seq x y z
N MET A 1 10.28 -3.98 24.33
CA MET A 1 9.32 -4.31 23.25
C MET A 1 9.94 -5.38 22.39
N VAL A 2 9.22 -6.47 22.12
CA VAL A 2 9.68 -7.50 21.17
C VAL A 2 9.41 -6.97 19.77
N THR A 3 10.45 -6.80 18.96
CA THR A 3 10.32 -6.44 17.55
C THR A 3 10.19 -7.73 16.72
N SER A 4 9.20 -7.78 15.83
CA SER A 4 9.00 -8.89 14.91
C SER A 4 9.26 -8.41 13.48
N LYS A 5 9.99 -9.22 12.71
CA LYS A 5 10.15 -9.02 11.26
C LYS A 5 8.97 -9.67 10.56
N ALA A 6 7.92 -8.88 10.32
CA ALA A 6 6.73 -9.38 9.60
C ALA A 6 7.01 -9.72 8.12
N VAL A 7 8.04 -9.11 7.54
CA VAL A 7 8.57 -9.41 6.20
C VAL A 7 10.09 -9.44 6.33
N ASP A 8 10.71 -10.53 5.85
CA ASP A 8 12.17 -10.72 5.94
C ASP A 8 12.69 -11.14 4.56
N GLY A 9 13.23 -10.19 3.79
CA GLY A 9 13.87 -10.44 2.50
C GLY A 9 12.95 -11.08 1.46
N VAL A 10 11.98 -10.32 0.94
CA VAL A 10 11.12 -10.76 -0.17
C VAL A 10 11.44 -9.98 -1.43
N ASP A 11 11.66 -10.70 -2.53
CA ASP A 11 11.96 -10.13 -3.84
C ASP A 11 10.98 -10.67 -4.88
N PHE A 12 10.33 -9.77 -5.61
CA PHE A 12 9.50 -10.12 -6.75
C PHE A 12 9.43 -8.96 -7.75
N THR A 13 9.09 -9.28 -8.99
CA THR A 13 8.85 -8.30 -10.05
C THR A 13 7.51 -8.60 -10.70
N ILE A 14 6.71 -7.56 -10.91
CA ILE A 14 5.43 -7.66 -11.62
C ILE A 14 5.58 -6.84 -12.91
N ARG A 15 5.54 -7.50 -14.06
CA ARG A 15 5.58 -6.83 -15.36
C ARG A 15 4.20 -6.31 -15.75
N LYS A 16 4.17 -5.42 -16.74
CA LYS A 16 2.92 -4.89 -17.29
C LYS A 16 2.04 -6.05 -17.80
N GLY A 17 0.81 -6.11 -17.30
CA GLY A 17 -0.17 -7.14 -17.66
C GLY A 17 -0.09 -8.43 -16.84
N GLU A 18 0.87 -8.53 -15.91
CA GLU A 18 0.96 -9.68 -15.01
C GLU A 18 0.08 -9.49 -13.78
N THR A 19 -0.45 -10.61 -13.29
CA THR A 19 -1.16 -10.68 -12.00
C THR A 19 -0.35 -11.56 -11.06
N LEU A 20 0.05 -11.00 -9.92
CA LEU A 20 0.74 -11.75 -8.86
C LEU A 20 -0.25 -12.12 -7.76
N GLY A 21 -0.40 -13.42 -7.50
CA GLY A 21 -1.11 -13.92 -6.32
C GLY A 21 -0.14 -14.16 -5.17
N MET A 22 -0.42 -13.61 -4.00
CA MET A 22 0.34 -13.87 -2.78
C MET A 22 -0.53 -14.65 -1.79
N VAL A 23 -0.12 -15.88 -1.48
CA VAL A 23 -0.87 -16.83 -0.64
C VAL A 23 -0.07 -17.22 0.60
N GLY A 24 -0.77 -17.61 1.66
CA GLY A 24 -0.17 -18.01 2.93
C GLY A 24 -1.15 -17.85 4.10
N GLU A 25 -0.77 -18.32 5.28
CA GLU A 25 -1.60 -18.27 6.49
C GLU A 25 -1.81 -16.85 7.03
N SER A 26 -2.80 -16.67 7.90
CA SER A 26 -2.99 -15.39 8.60
C SER A 26 -1.72 -14.99 9.37
N GLY A 27 -1.31 -13.73 9.27
CA GLY A 27 -0.10 -13.23 9.96
C GLY A 27 1.23 -13.47 9.24
N CYS A 28 1.29 -14.17 8.10
CA CYS A 28 2.55 -14.46 7.41
C CYS A 28 3.16 -13.27 6.61
N GLY A 29 2.68 -12.03 6.83
CA GLY A 29 3.28 -10.83 6.21
C GLY A 29 2.69 -10.39 4.86
N LYS A 30 1.62 -11.02 4.34
CA LYS A 30 1.01 -10.64 3.03
C LYS A 30 0.54 -9.19 2.99
N SER A 31 -0.30 -8.79 3.95
CA SER A 31 -0.84 -7.43 4.00
C SER A 31 0.28 -6.41 4.22
N VAL A 32 1.28 -6.74 5.04
CA VAL A 32 2.45 -5.89 5.28
C VAL A 32 3.26 -5.71 4.00
N SER A 33 3.46 -6.78 3.21
CA SER A 33 4.15 -6.72 1.92
C SER A 33 3.40 -5.80 0.94
N ALA A 34 2.09 -5.95 0.82
CA ALA A 34 1.26 -5.11 -0.06
C ALA A 34 1.24 -3.63 0.38
N LEU A 35 1.04 -3.36 1.67
CA LEU A 35 1.04 -2.00 2.22
C LEU A 35 2.40 -1.31 2.08
N SER A 36 3.50 -2.07 2.12
CA SER A 36 4.86 -1.52 1.97
C SER A 36 5.08 -0.89 0.59
N VAL A 37 4.49 -1.46 -0.48
CA VAL A 37 4.58 -0.93 -1.86
C VAL A 37 4.17 0.54 -1.92
N LEU A 38 3.04 0.88 -1.29
CA LEU A 38 2.52 2.23 -1.25
C LEU A 38 2.98 3.04 -0.04
N ARG A 39 3.88 2.52 0.80
CA ARG A 39 4.32 3.13 2.07
C ARG A 39 3.15 3.47 3.00
N LEU A 40 2.23 2.52 3.16
CA LEU A 40 1.03 2.65 4.00
C LEU A 40 1.15 1.91 5.35
N ILE A 41 2.35 1.45 5.69
CA ILE A 41 2.64 0.90 7.03
C ILE A 41 2.46 2.02 8.07
N GLN A 42 1.62 1.77 9.07
CA GLN A 42 1.44 2.69 10.20
C GLN A 42 2.71 2.73 11.04
N GLU A 43 3.25 3.94 11.23
CA GLU A 43 4.45 4.19 12.04
C GLU A 43 4.09 5.20 13.15
N PRO A 44 4.09 4.80 14.45
CA PRO A 44 4.27 3.44 15.01
C PRO A 44 3.02 2.53 14.86
N PRO A 45 3.15 1.18 15.01
CA PRO A 45 4.32 0.43 15.48
C PRO A 45 5.21 -0.19 14.38
N GLY A 46 4.85 -0.07 13.10
CA GLY A 46 5.59 -0.64 11.98
C GLY A 46 6.64 0.31 11.40
N LYS A 47 7.65 -0.25 10.73
CA LYS A 47 8.65 0.53 9.98
C LYS A 47 9.23 -0.31 8.84
N ILE A 48 9.47 0.33 7.69
CA ILE A 48 10.25 -0.25 6.60
C ILE A 48 11.73 0.02 6.92
N VAL A 49 12.49 -1.02 7.20
CA VAL A 49 13.88 -0.91 7.69
C VAL A 49 14.93 -0.91 6.59
N SER A 50 14.64 -1.56 5.45
CA SER A 50 15.57 -1.75 4.34
C SER A 50 14.83 -2.22 3.08
N GLY A 51 15.55 -2.27 1.96
CA GLY A 51 15.04 -2.72 0.67
C GLY A 51 14.73 -1.55 -0.26
N GLU A 52 14.23 -1.88 -1.44
CA GLU A 52 13.89 -0.91 -2.48
C GLU A 52 12.56 -1.30 -3.14
N ILE A 53 11.82 -0.31 -3.60
CA ILE A 53 10.54 -0.52 -4.28
C ILE A 53 10.55 0.34 -5.53
N TRP A 54 10.59 -0.29 -6.69
CA TRP A 54 10.72 0.39 -7.97
C TRP A 54 9.40 0.35 -8.73
N PHE A 55 8.95 1.51 -9.19
CA PHE A 55 7.76 1.65 -10.04
C PHE A 55 8.03 2.62 -11.18
N LYS A 56 7.84 2.18 -12.43
CA LYS A 56 8.08 2.98 -13.65
C LYS A 56 9.46 3.67 -13.67
N GLY A 57 10.49 3.01 -13.14
CA GLY A 57 11.87 3.54 -13.10
C GLY A 57 12.16 4.48 -11.93
N GLU A 58 11.22 4.67 -11.02
CA GLU A 58 11.38 5.51 -9.84
C GLU A 58 11.38 4.68 -8.55
N GLU A 59 12.27 5.01 -7.63
CA GLU A 59 12.38 4.33 -6.34
C GLU A 59 11.47 5.00 -5.28
N LEU A 60 10.41 4.30 -4.88
CA LEU A 60 9.32 4.86 -4.07
C LEU A 60 9.71 5.18 -2.63
N LEU A 61 10.66 4.43 -2.05
CA LEU A 61 11.10 4.65 -0.67
C LEU A 61 11.90 5.95 -0.49
N LYS A 62 12.51 6.46 -1.56
CA LYS A 62 13.28 7.72 -1.57
C LYS A 62 12.43 8.96 -1.90
N LYS A 63 11.16 8.78 -2.28
CA LYS A 63 10.25 9.89 -2.62
C LYS A 63 9.81 10.69 -1.39
N ARG A 64 9.55 11.98 -1.59
CA ARG A 64 8.91 12.84 -0.60
C ARG A 64 7.41 12.51 -0.48
N PRO A 65 6.75 12.88 0.64
CA PRO A 65 5.32 12.62 0.82
C PRO A 65 4.43 13.16 -0.31
N GLU A 66 4.75 14.34 -0.84
CA GLU A 66 4.00 14.99 -1.92
C GLU A 66 4.14 14.24 -3.25
N GLU A 67 5.29 13.62 -3.49
CA GLU A 67 5.55 12.80 -4.67
C GLU A 67 4.81 11.46 -4.57
N MET A 68 4.79 10.86 -3.37
CA MET A 68 3.98 9.67 -3.10
C MET A 68 2.48 9.93 -3.26
N ARG A 69 2.00 11.12 -2.88
CA ARG A 69 0.59 11.51 -3.05
C ARG A 69 0.16 11.50 -4.52
N LYS A 70 1.03 11.88 -5.45
CA LYS A 70 0.72 11.85 -6.90
C LYS A 70 0.56 10.43 -7.45
N ILE A 71 1.28 9.47 -6.88
CA ILE A 71 1.28 8.06 -7.31
C ILE A 71 0.07 7.32 -6.75
N ARG A 72 -0.23 7.52 -5.46
CA ARG A 72 -1.36 6.90 -4.78
C ARG A 72 -2.68 7.37 -5.42
N GLY A 73 -3.56 6.43 -5.73
CA GLY A 73 -4.88 6.69 -6.32
C GLY A 73 -4.88 6.90 -7.84
N ASN A 74 -3.85 7.58 -8.39
CA ASN A 74 -3.76 7.83 -9.84
C ASN A 74 -3.06 6.70 -10.59
N ASP A 75 -1.83 6.35 -10.16
CA ASP A 75 -1.01 5.34 -10.82
C ASP A 75 -1.12 3.97 -10.15
N VAL A 76 -1.27 3.97 -8.82
CA VAL A 76 -1.36 2.77 -8.00
C VAL A 76 -2.46 2.96 -6.96
N SER A 77 -3.48 2.11 -7.05
CA SER A 77 -4.64 2.13 -6.15
C SER A 77 -4.70 0.86 -5.33
N MET A 78 -5.22 0.97 -4.12
CA MET A 78 -5.35 -0.15 -3.19
C MET A 78 -6.79 -0.31 -2.76
N ILE A 79 -7.26 -1.56 -2.77
CA ILE A 79 -8.52 -1.98 -2.16
C ILE A 79 -8.14 -2.70 -0.87
N PHE A 80 -8.57 -2.15 0.27
CA PHE A 80 -8.23 -2.70 1.59
C PHE A 80 -9.09 -3.92 1.93
N GLN A 81 -8.62 -4.75 2.87
CA GLN A 81 -9.32 -5.98 3.30
C GLN A 81 -10.68 -5.70 3.96
N GLU A 82 -10.82 -4.57 4.65
CA GLU A 82 -12.07 -4.11 5.27
C GLU A 82 -12.58 -2.85 4.58
N PRO A 83 -13.01 -2.92 3.30
CA PRO A 83 -13.38 -1.74 2.51
C PRO A 83 -14.63 -1.04 3.06
N MET A 84 -15.42 -1.73 3.88
CA MET A 84 -16.61 -1.15 4.50
C MET A 84 -16.27 -0.09 5.55
N THR A 85 -15.07 -0.12 6.13
CA THR A 85 -14.62 0.88 7.11
C THR A 85 -14.18 2.19 6.47
N SER A 86 -13.93 2.22 5.16
CA SER A 86 -13.52 3.43 4.45
C SER A 86 -14.67 4.37 4.07
N LEU A 87 -15.93 3.92 4.20
CA LEU A 87 -17.10 4.75 3.93
C LEU A 87 -17.65 5.33 5.23
N ASN A 88 -17.81 6.65 5.26
CA ASN A 88 -18.49 7.35 6.33
C ASN A 88 -20.02 7.32 6.08
N PRO A 89 -20.82 6.75 6.99
CA PRO A 89 -22.25 6.56 6.80
C PRO A 89 -23.07 7.87 6.81
N VAL A 90 -22.45 8.99 7.19
CA VAL A 90 -23.10 10.31 7.20
C VAL A 90 -23.18 10.92 5.79
N TYR A 91 -22.38 10.43 4.84
CA TYR A 91 -22.34 10.95 3.46
C TYR A 91 -22.92 9.95 2.46
N THR A 92 -23.41 10.46 1.34
CA THR A 92 -23.85 9.58 0.25
C THR A 92 -22.66 8.90 -0.42
N ILE A 93 -22.91 7.77 -1.09
CA ILE A 93 -21.88 7.06 -1.85
C ILE A 93 -21.30 7.98 -2.94
N GLY A 94 -22.16 8.75 -3.63
CA GLY A 94 -21.74 9.63 -4.72
C GLY A 94 -20.77 10.73 -4.27
N GLU A 95 -21.02 11.35 -3.11
CA GLU A 95 -20.14 12.38 -2.55
C GLU A 95 -18.75 11.82 -2.20
N GLN A 96 -18.70 10.63 -1.60
CA GLN A 96 -17.44 10.02 -1.19
C GLN A 96 -16.62 9.52 -2.38
N ILE A 97 -17.28 9.05 -3.45
CA ILE A 97 -16.59 8.65 -4.69
C ILE A 97 -16.08 9.89 -5.43
N SER A 98 -16.86 10.98 -5.50
CA SER A 98 -16.46 12.18 -6.23
C SER A 98 -15.31 12.91 -5.55
N GLU A 99 -15.23 12.89 -4.22
CA GLU A 99 -14.11 13.46 -3.46
C GLU A 99 -12.76 12.93 -3.94
N ALA A 100 -12.64 11.62 -4.16
CA ALA A 100 -11.40 10.98 -4.60
C ALA A 100 -10.98 11.34 -6.05
N ILE A 101 -11.88 11.92 -6.84
CA ILE A 101 -11.65 12.31 -8.24
C ILE A 101 -11.40 13.82 -8.35
N VAL A 102 -12.02 14.61 -7.48
CA VAL A 102 -12.00 16.08 -7.53
C VAL A 102 -10.79 16.67 -6.79
N LEU A 103 -10.23 15.96 -5.81
CA LEU A 103 -9.06 16.38 -5.00
C LEU A 103 -7.71 15.85 -5.52
#